data_AF-A0A2W5YDE1-F1
#
_entry.id   AF-A0A2W5YDE1-F1
#
_cell.length_a   1.000
_cell.length_b   1.000
_cell.length_c   1.000
_cell.angle_alpha   90.00
_cell.angle_beta   90.00
_cell.angle_gamma   90.00
#
_symmetry.space_group_name_H-M   'P 1'
#
loop_
_entity.id
_entity.type
_entity.pdbx_description
1 polymer ?
#
loop_
_entity_poly.entity_id
_entity_poly.type
_entity_poly.pdbx_seq_one_letter_code
_entity_poly.pdbx_strand_id
1 'polypeptide(L)'
;MATSLRHVSVARALRHPDVSVVIDLSSISHVEKVTYVNEILPMLASLRRTVGLPHWIVVDEAQYFLHQPNEHCIDFELAAYVMSTYQPSQLHPELLKAIESIIVTPLTNPVELQVLARLCGAEEAEPEWGEILGSLGIDEAAVLSRFNGCSNLPRRFTITGRRTSHVRHRAKYLEVPMPEERAFVFTCNGRRFGPPARTLKEFVALQAKLPTPALEGHAQRGDFSRWIRNVFGDEPLAVKIRQVERDFREGRIANLAESLAAPIHQRYQLQQ
;
A
#
# COMPACT_ATOMS: atom_id res chain seq x y z
N MET A 1 11.50 -28.92 7.82
CA MET A 1 11.36 -28.72 9.29
C MET A 1 11.14 -27.27 9.70
N ALA A 2 11.81 -26.28 9.10
CA ALA A 2 11.63 -24.86 9.44
C ALA A 2 10.21 -24.30 9.16
N THR A 3 9.55 -24.73 8.08
CA THR A 3 8.19 -24.27 7.71
C THR A 3 7.11 -24.74 8.70
N SER A 4 7.20 -26.00 9.13
CA SER A 4 6.27 -26.59 10.12
C SER A 4 6.31 -25.86 11.47
N LEU A 5 7.48 -25.42 11.94
CA LEU A 5 7.62 -24.63 13.18
C LEU A 5 6.99 -23.23 13.07
N ARG A 6 7.00 -22.63 11.88
CA ARG A 6 6.40 -21.31 11.64
C ARG A 6 4.87 -21.36 11.75
N HIS A 7 4.23 -22.41 11.23
CA HIS A 7 2.77 -22.54 11.27
C HIS A 7 2.24 -22.83 12.67
N VAL A 8 2.97 -23.59 13.48
CA VAL A 8 2.62 -23.84 14.88
C VAL A 8 2.59 -22.54 15.68
N SER A 9 3.50 -21.61 15.38
CA SER A 9 3.57 -20.31 16.06
C SER A 9 2.37 -19.43 15.71
N VAL A 10 1.97 -19.40 14.43
CA VAL A 10 0.76 -18.70 13.97
C VAL A 10 -0.49 -19.31 14.58
N ALA A 11 -0.66 -20.63 14.50
CA ALA A 11 -1.81 -21.33 15.06
C ALA A 11 -1.94 -21.09 16.59
N ARG A 12 -0.81 -21.04 17.31
CA ARG A 12 -0.79 -20.73 18.73
C ARG A 12 -1.21 -19.29 19.02
N ALA A 13 -0.72 -18.32 18.24
CA ALA A 13 -1.12 -16.92 18.39
C ALA A 13 -2.63 -16.75 18.18
N LEU A 14 -3.18 -17.42 17.16
CA LEU A 14 -4.60 -17.36 16.81
C LEU A 14 -5.55 -18.04 17.80
N ARG A 15 -5.04 -18.71 18.84
CA ARG A 15 -5.87 -19.20 19.96
C ARG A 15 -6.39 -18.07 20.85
N HIS A 16 -5.80 -16.88 20.75
CA HIS A 16 -6.26 -15.71 21.48
C HIS A 16 -7.26 -14.94 20.61
N PRO A 17 -8.53 -14.77 21.04
CA PRO A 17 -9.56 -14.15 20.20
C PRO A 17 -9.31 -12.64 19.93
N ASP A 18 -8.57 -11.97 20.80
CA ASP A 18 -8.36 -10.51 20.76
C ASP A 18 -7.07 -10.09 20.03
N VAL A 19 -6.44 -10.99 19.27
CA VAL A 19 -5.20 -10.67 18.55
C VAL A 19 -5.38 -10.67 17.04
N SER A 20 -4.84 -9.64 16.41
CA SER A 20 -4.63 -9.61 14.96
C SER A 20 -3.22 -10.09 14.66
N VAL A 21 -3.09 -11.14 13.86
CA VAL A 21 -1.80 -11.68 13.42
C VAL A 21 -1.50 -11.13 12.02
N VAL A 22 -0.36 -10.44 11.89
CA VAL A 22 0.15 -9.97 10.59
C VAL A 22 1.34 -10.84 10.21
N ILE A 23 1.27 -11.47 9.05
CA ILE A 23 2.36 -12.28 8.50
C ILE A 23 3.10 -11.45 7.46
N ASP A 24 4.31 -11.00 7.81
CA ASP A 24 5.17 -10.28 6.88
C ASP A 24 5.96 -11.26 6.00
N LEU A 25 5.66 -11.25 4.70
CA LEU A 25 6.32 -12.05 3.68
C LEU A 25 7.27 -11.21 2.80
N SER A 26 7.57 -9.96 3.18
CA SER A 26 8.34 -9.03 2.34
C SER A 26 9.78 -9.48 2.10
N SER A 27 10.42 -10.12 3.09
CA SER A 27 11.86 -10.46 3.07
C SER A 27 12.22 -11.78 2.40
N ILE A 28 11.25 -12.57 1.95
CA ILE A 28 11.46 -13.89 1.36
C ILE A 28 11.25 -13.87 -0.16
N SER A 29 11.77 -14.87 -0.87
CA SER A 29 11.63 -14.97 -2.33
C SER A 29 10.18 -15.23 -2.73
N HIS A 30 9.80 -14.87 -3.96
CA HIS A 30 8.43 -15.07 -4.45
C HIS A 30 7.96 -16.53 -4.37
N VAL A 31 8.84 -17.48 -4.73
CA VAL A 31 8.55 -18.92 -4.64
C VAL A 31 8.27 -19.36 -3.20
N GLU A 32 9.03 -18.84 -2.23
CA GLU A 32 8.80 -19.10 -0.80
C GLU A 32 7.48 -18.48 -0.31
N LYS A 33 7.10 -17.28 -0.80
CA LYS A 33 5.80 -16.67 -0.47
C LYS A 33 4.66 -17.56 -0.92
N VAL A 34 4.70 -18.01 -2.17
CA VAL A 34 3.66 -18.87 -2.75
C VAL A 34 3.55 -20.18 -1.98
N THR A 35 4.70 -20.81 -1.70
CA THR A 35 4.74 -22.06 -0.90
C THR A 35 4.15 -21.85 0.49
N TYR A 36 4.55 -20.78 1.18
CA TYR A 36 4.07 -20.47 2.52
C TYR A 36 2.55 -20.20 2.54
N VAL A 37 2.04 -19.41 1.59
CA VAL A 37 0.61 -19.09 1.52
C VAL A 37 -0.22 -20.34 1.20
N ASN A 38 0.26 -21.20 0.30
CA ASN A 38 -0.40 -22.46 -0.02
C ASN A 38 -0.46 -23.43 1.16
N GLU A 39 0.48 -23.37 2.09
CA GLU A 39 0.47 -24.21 3.30
C GLU A 39 -0.33 -23.59 4.46
N ILE A 40 -0.26 -22.27 4.65
CA ILE A 40 -0.93 -21.60 5.78
C ILE A 40 -2.44 -21.52 5.60
N LEU A 41 -2.92 -21.29 4.38
CA LEU A 41 -4.33 -21.08 4.09
C LEU A 41 -5.21 -22.30 4.42
N PRO A 42 -4.85 -23.54 4.02
CA PRO A 42 -5.57 -24.75 4.45
C PRO A 42 -5.53 -24.97 5.97
N MET A 43 -4.41 -24.65 6.63
CA MET A 43 -4.30 -24.73 8.08
C MET A 43 -5.28 -23.76 8.76
N LEU A 44 -5.38 -22.52 8.26
CA LEU A 44 -6.33 -21.53 8.76
C LEU A 44 -7.78 -21.96 8.54
N ALA A 45 -8.11 -22.52 7.37
CA ALA A 45 -9.44 -23.07 7.09
C ALA A 45 -9.80 -24.19 8.08
N SER A 46 -8.88 -25.13 8.32
CA SER A 46 -9.05 -26.19 9.31
C SER A 46 -9.22 -25.66 10.74
N LEU A 47 -8.41 -24.66 11.12
CA LEU A 47 -8.52 -24.02 12.43
C LEU A 47 -9.88 -23.35 12.61
N ARG A 48 -10.36 -22.62 11.59
CA ARG A 48 -11.68 -21.97 11.60
C ARG A 48 -12.81 -22.98 11.77
N ARG A 49 -12.78 -24.12 11.08
CA ARG A 49 -13.78 -25.19 11.25
C ARG A 49 -13.77 -25.82 12.64
N THR A 50 -12.61 -25.83 13.30
CA THR A 50 -12.45 -26.48 14.61
C THR A 50 -12.79 -25.55 15.77
N VAL A 51 -12.35 -24.29 15.72
CA VAL A 51 -12.43 -23.35 16.84
C VAL A 51 -13.14 -22.02 16.52
N GLY A 52 -13.59 -21.82 15.28
CA GLY A 52 -14.23 -20.58 14.83
C GLY A 52 -13.27 -19.40 14.59
N LEU A 53 -11.97 -19.59 14.81
CA LEU A 53 -10.94 -18.54 14.69
C LEU A 53 -9.93 -18.86 13.56
N PRO A 54 -9.37 -17.83 12.89
CA PRO A 54 -9.70 -16.41 13.00
C PRO A 54 -11.05 -16.05 12.35
N HIS A 55 -11.68 -14.96 12.82
CA HIS A 55 -12.94 -14.46 12.25
C HIS A 55 -12.79 -13.94 10.82
N TRP A 56 -11.66 -13.29 10.52
CA TRP A 56 -11.39 -12.69 9.21
C TRP A 56 -10.00 -13.09 8.73
N ILE A 57 -9.89 -13.41 7.45
CA ILE A 57 -8.61 -13.67 6.78
C ILE A 57 -8.46 -12.67 5.64
N VAL A 58 -7.40 -11.86 5.69
CA VAL A 58 -7.08 -10.89 4.64
C VAL A 58 -5.89 -11.39 3.84
N VAL A 59 -6.05 -11.53 2.53
CA VAL A 59 -4.98 -11.90 1.59
C VAL A 59 -4.69 -10.70 0.70
N ASP A 60 -3.52 -10.09 0.89
CA ASP A 60 -3.04 -9.02 0.03
C ASP A 60 -2.29 -9.59 -1.18
N GLU A 61 -2.36 -8.89 -2.31
CA GLU A 61 -1.80 -9.31 -3.60
C GLU A 61 -2.22 -10.74 -4.00
N ALA A 62 -3.52 -11.01 -3.87
CA ALA A 62 -4.13 -12.32 -4.05
C ALA A 62 -3.83 -12.99 -5.40
N GLN A 63 -3.58 -12.22 -6.46
CA GLN A 63 -3.23 -12.72 -7.79
C GLN A 63 -2.00 -13.65 -7.78
N TYR A 64 -1.06 -13.44 -6.85
CA TYR A 64 0.11 -14.30 -6.75
C TYR A 64 -0.19 -15.69 -6.20
N PHE A 65 -1.25 -15.83 -5.40
CA PHE A 65 -1.49 -17.01 -4.59
C PHE A 65 -2.72 -17.80 -5.01
N LEU A 66 -3.73 -17.11 -5.55
CA LEU A 66 -5.09 -17.66 -5.73
C LEU A 66 -5.47 -17.80 -7.21
N HIS A 67 -4.51 -18.14 -8.06
CA HIS A 67 -4.69 -18.30 -9.51
C HIS A 67 -5.00 -19.75 -9.93
N GLN A 68 -4.66 -20.74 -9.11
CA GLN A 68 -4.95 -22.16 -9.37
C GLN A 68 -6.21 -22.63 -8.60
N PRO A 69 -6.91 -23.66 -9.10
CA PRO A 69 -7.97 -24.33 -8.34
C PRO A 69 -7.36 -24.95 -7.09
N ASN A 70 -7.61 -24.33 -5.94
CA ASN A 70 -7.26 -24.90 -4.65
C ASN A 70 -8.49 -24.86 -3.76
N GLU A 71 -9.34 -25.87 -3.91
CA GLU A 71 -10.50 -26.13 -3.04
C GLU A 71 -10.11 -26.17 -1.55
N HIS A 72 -8.85 -26.45 -1.26
CA HIS A 72 -8.31 -26.55 0.10
C HIS A 72 -7.74 -25.24 0.65
N CYS A 73 -7.47 -24.22 -0.19
CA CYS A 73 -6.89 -22.97 0.30
C CYS A 73 -7.92 -22.06 0.95
N ILE A 74 -9.17 -22.05 0.46
CA ILE A 74 -10.18 -21.13 0.94
C ILE A 74 -11.43 -21.89 1.32
N ASP A 75 -11.93 -21.63 2.53
CA ASP A 75 -13.21 -22.12 2.96
C ASP A 75 -14.33 -21.17 2.48
N PHE A 76 -15.03 -21.59 1.43
CA PHE A 76 -16.14 -20.82 0.86
C PHE A 76 -17.41 -20.84 1.72
N GLU A 77 -17.54 -21.78 2.67
CA GLU A 77 -18.75 -21.90 3.50
C GLU A 77 -18.75 -20.93 4.67
N LEU A 78 -17.61 -20.76 5.33
CA LEU A 78 -17.49 -19.92 6.53
C LEU A 78 -17.35 -18.42 6.22
N ALA A 79 -17.35 -18.03 4.94
CA ALA A 79 -17.19 -16.65 4.47
C ALA A 79 -16.00 -15.90 5.14
N ALA A 80 -16.05 -14.56 5.19
CA ALA A 80 -15.09 -13.70 5.90
C ALA A 80 -13.62 -13.75 5.40
N TYR A 81 -13.44 -14.00 4.11
CA TYR A 81 -12.18 -13.71 3.42
C TYR A 81 -12.26 -12.32 2.77
N VAL A 82 -11.19 -11.53 2.92
CA VAL A 82 -11.00 -10.28 2.18
C VAL A 82 -9.78 -10.43 1.31
N MET A 83 -9.91 -10.08 0.04
CA MET A 83 -8.83 -10.18 -0.94
C MET A 83 -8.57 -8.83 -1.55
N SER A 84 -7.30 -8.47 -1.61
CA SER A 84 -6.81 -7.28 -2.30
C SER A 84 -6.01 -7.76 -3.51
N THR A 85 -6.36 -7.23 -4.69
CA THR A 85 -5.71 -7.54 -5.96
C THR A 85 -5.85 -6.35 -6.90
N TYR A 86 -4.84 -6.13 -7.74
CA TYR A 86 -4.92 -5.21 -8.87
C TYR A 86 -5.16 -5.95 -10.21
N GLN A 87 -5.21 -7.29 -10.18
CA GLN A 87 -5.39 -8.19 -11.32
C GLN A 87 -6.47 -9.25 -10.99
N PRO A 88 -7.75 -8.87 -10.84
CA PRO A 88 -8.82 -9.85 -10.66
C PRO A 88 -8.87 -10.90 -11.78
N SER A 89 -8.44 -10.57 -13.01
CA SER A 89 -8.31 -11.49 -14.14
C SER A 89 -7.40 -12.69 -13.88
N GLN A 90 -6.46 -12.58 -12.92
CA GLN A 90 -5.55 -13.66 -12.54
C GLN A 90 -6.07 -14.51 -11.39
N LEU A 91 -7.20 -14.16 -10.79
CA LEU A 91 -7.82 -14.99 -9.76
C LEU A 91 -8.56 -16.17 -10.40
N HIS A 92 -8.62 -17.28 -9.66
CA HIS A 92 -9.34 -18.44 -10.11
C HIS A 92 -10.85 -18.12 -10.32
N PRO A 93 -11.48 -18.56 -11.42
CA PRO A 93 -12.88 -18.22 -11.72
C PRO A 93 -13.88 -18.63 -10.63
N GLU A 94 -13.70 -19.80 -10.00
CA GLU A 94 -14.57 -20.23 -8.90
C GLU A 94 -14.46 -19.33 -7.67
N LEU A 95 -13.26 -18.81 -7.41
CA LEU A 95 -13.07 -17.84 -6.34
C LEU A 95 -13.81 -16.54 -6.67
N LEU A 96 -13.62 -16.01 -7.88
CA LEU A 96 -14.33 -14.82 -8.33
C LEU A 96 -15.85 -15.00 -8.19
N LYS A 97 -16.41 -16.13 -8.61
CA LYS A 97 -17.84 -16.43 -8.47
C LYS A 97 -18.34 -16.38 -7.04
N ALA A 98 -17.54 -16.81 -6.06
CA ALA A 98 -17.90 -16.82 -4.65
C ALA A 98 -17.83 -15.44 -3.94
N ILE A 99 -17.21 -14.42 -4.55
CA ILE A 99 -17.05 -13.11 -3.91
C ILE A 99 -18.40 -12.39 -3.78
N GLU A 100 -18.87 -12.12 -2.57
CA GLU A 100 -20.18 -11.48 -2.40
C GLU A 100 -20.18 -9.97 -2.69
N SER A 101 -19.10 -9.29 -2.31
CA SER A 101 -18.99 -7.83 -2.38
C SER A 101 -17.64 -7.44 -2.97
N ILE A 102 -17.66 -6.44 -3.87
CA ILE A 102 -16.45 -5.94 -4.52
C ILE A 102 -16.37 -4.43 -4.28
N ILE A 103 -15.22 -4.00 -3.78
CA ILE A 103 -14.86 -2.59 -3.64
C ILE A 103 -13.76 -2.31 -4.65
N VAL A 104 -13.98 -1.35 -5.52
CA VAL A 104 -13.07 -0.97 -6.59
C VAL A 104 -12.56 0.44 -6.33
N THR A 105 -11.24 0.60 -6.29
CA THR A 105 -10.55 1.90 -6.34
C THR A 105 -10.37 2.33 -7.81
N PRO A 106 -9.76 3.48 -8.14
CA PRO A 106 -9.63 3.91 -9.54
C PRO A 106 -9.13 2.80 -10.46
N LEU A 107 -9.92 2.48 -11.49
CA LEU A 107 -9.66 1.36 -12.41
C LEU A 107 -9.80 1.85 -13.85
N THR A 108 -8.70 1.76 -14.58
CA THR A 108 -8.62 2.17 -16.00
C THR A 108 -8.21 1.05 -16.93
N ASN A 109 -7.84 -0.12 -16.38
CA ASN A 109 -7.45 -1.26 -17.19
C ASN A 109 -8.72 -1.93 -17.78
N PRO A 110 -8.88 -1.94 -19.12
CA PRO A 110 -10.08 -2.47 -19.76
C PRO A 110 -10.27 -3.97 -19.52
N VAL A 111 -9.18 -4.75 -19.41
CA VAL A 111 -9.26 -6.20 -19.17
C VAL A 111 -9.88 -6.50 -17.81
N GLU A 112 -9.42 -5.80 -16.77
CA GLU A 112 -9.94 -6.01 -15.42
C GLU A 112 -11.37 -5.49 -15.28
N LEU A 113 -11.67 -4.39 -15.98
CA LEU A 113 -13.03 -3.86 -16.04
C LEU A 113 -13.99 -4.87 -16.67
N GLN A 114 -13.62 -5.49 -17.79
CA GLN A 114 -14.40 -6.56 -18.45
C GLN A 114 -14.64 -7.74 -17.53
N VAL A 115 -13.61 -8.17 -16.79
CA VAL A 115 -13.73 -9.28 -15.83
C VAL A 115 -14.76 -8.94 -14.75
N LEU A 116 -14.72 -7.72 -14.19
CA LEU A 116 -15.64 -7.29 -13.15
C LEU A 116 -17.06 -7.05 -13.66
N ALA A 117 -17.21 -6.47 -14.85
CA ALA A 117 -18.51 -6.27 -15.50
C ALA A 117 -19.19 -7.62 -15.78
N ARG A 118 -18.46 -8.59 -16.34
CA ARG A 118 -18.95 -9.96 -16.52
C ARG A 118 -19.33 -10.61 -15.20
N LEU A 119 -18.49 -10.46 -14.17
CA LEU A 119 -18.74 -11.05 -12.85
C LEU A 119 -20.03 -10.51 -12.20
N CYS A 120 -20.40 -9.27 -12.51
CA CYS A 120 -21.61 -8.62 -12.01
C CYS A 120 -22.80 -8.69 -12.99
N GLY A 121 -22.67 -9.36 -14.14
CA GLY A 121 -23.71 -9.42 -15.18
C GLY A 121 -24.05 -8.06 -15.78
N ALA A 122 -23.05 -7.20 -15.94
CA ALA A 122 -23.17 -5.81 -16.35
C ALA A 122 -22.41 -5.51 -17.66
N GLU A 123 -22.24 -6.49 -18.55
CA GLU A 123 -21.47 -6.30 -19.79
C GLU A 123 -22.04 -5.19 -20.70
N GLU A 124 -23.35 -4.98 -20.68
CA GLU A 124 -24.00 -3.91 -21.47
C GLU A 124 -23.69 -2.50 -20.95
N ALA A 125 -23.35 -2.37 -19.66
CA ALA A 125 -23.01 -1.11 -19.01
C ALA A 125 -21.49 -0.91 -18.86
N GLU A 126 -20.68 -1.73 -19.53
CA GLU A 126 -19.22 -1.66 -19.49
C GLU A 126 -18.67 -0.25 -19.81
N PRO A 127 -19.18 0.48 -20.82
CA PRO A 127 -18.73 1.84 -21.10
C PRO A 127 -18.95 2.81 -19.92
N GLU A 128 -20.15 2.79 -19.33
CA GLU A 128 -20.51 3.61 -18.17
C GLU A 128 -19.70 3.23 -16.94
N TRP A 129 -19.37 1.95 -16.77
CA TRP A 129 -18.43 1.50 -15.74
C TRP A 129 -17.05 2.10 -15.96
N GLY A 130 -16.57 2.14 -17.20
CA GLY A 130 -15.29 2.75 -17.58
C GLY A 130 -15.22 4.22 -17.19
N GLU A 131 -16.27 4.98 -17.49
CA GLU A 131 -16.38 6.38 -17.07
C GLU A 131 -16.44 6.50 -15.54
N ILE A 132 -17.23 5.64 -14.89
CA ILE A 132 -17.48 5.76 -13.45
C ILE A 132 -16.23 5.43 -12.63
N LEU A 133 -15.60 4.30 -12.93
CA LEU A 133 -14.45 3.74 -12.21
C LEU A 133 -13.13 4.43 -12.61
N GLY A 134 -13.02 4.86 -13.87
CA GLY A 134 -11.85 5.58 -14.36
C GLY A 134 -11.73 7.01 -13.82
N SER A 135 -12.86 7.62 -13.43
CA SER A 135 -12.88 8.98 -12.88
C SER A 135 -12.83 9.04 -11.35
N LEU A 136 -12.66 7.92 -10.65
CA LEU A 136 -12.57 7.90 -9.19
C LEU A 136 -11.33 8.67 -8.71
N GLY A 137 -11.50 9.50 -7.69
CA GLY A 137 -10.40 10.13 -6.97
C GLY A 137 -9.59 9.16 -6.09
N ILE A 138 -8.47 9.63 -5.55
CA ILE A 138 -7.59 8.85 -4.66
C ILE A 138 -8.31 8.40 -3.37
N ASP A 139 -9.23 9.23 -2.89
CA ASP A 139 -10.03 8.98 -1.67
C ASP A 139 -11.44 8.47 -2.01
N GLU A 140 -11.67 8.04 -3.25
CA GLU A 140 -12.95 7.50 -3.69
C GLU A 140 -12.81 6.03 -4.06
N ALA A 141 -13.91 5.31 -3.86
CA ALA A 141 -14.08 3.95 -4.33
C ALA A 141 -15.52 3.74 -4.80
N ALA A 142 -15.76 2.64 -5.48
CA ALA A 142 -17.09 2.20 -5.85
C ALA A 142 -17.38 0.80 -5.30
N VAL A 143 -18.61 0.57 -4.84
CA VAL A 143 -19.11 -0.77 -4.54
C VAL A 143 -19.83 -1.29 -5.77
N LEU A 144 -19.53 -2.53 -6.17
CA LEU A 144 -20.23 -3.23 -7.24
C LEU A 144 -21.34 -4.09 -6.65
N SER A 145 -22.57 -3.92 -7.15
CA SER A 145 -23.72 -4.72 -6.74
C SER A 145 -23.75 -6.02 -7.55
N ARG A 146 -23.63 -7.17 -6.88
CA ARG A 146 -23.75 -8.49 -7.54
C ARG A 146 -25.15 -9.10 -7.53
N PHE A 147 -25.95 -8.77 -6.53
CA PHE A 147 -27.20 -9.50 -6.25
C PHE A 147 -28.44 -8.61 -6.10
N ASN A 148 -28.28 -7.30 -6.26
CA ASN A 148 -29.37 -6.36 -6.06
C ASN A 148 -29.76 -5.81 -7.43
N GLY A 149 -30.95 -6.18 -7.93
CA GLY A 149 -31.55 -5.64 -9.16
C GLY A 149 -31.80 -4.12 -9.17
N CYS A 150 -31.20 -3.38 -8.24
CA CYS A 150 -31.06 -1.94 -8.27
C CYS A 150 -29.80 -1.59 -9.06
N SER A 151 -29.96 -1.06 -10.28
CA SER A 151 -28.92 -0.45 -11.11
C SER A 151 -27.58 -1.22 -11.16
N ASN A 152 -27.26 -1.81 -12.30
CA ASN A 152 -25.97 -2.47 -12.55
C ASN A 152 -24.78 -1.49 -12.55
N LEU A 153 -24.94 -0.22 -12.16
CA LEU A 153 -23.86 0.76 -12.14
C LEU A 153 -23.09 0.77 -10.81
N PRO A 154 -21.76 1.02 -10.84
CA PRO A 154 -20.95 1.13 -9.64
C PRO A 154 -21.41 2.29 -8.74
N ARG A 155 -21.56 2.02 -7.44
CA ARG A 155 -21.97 3.04 -6.46
C ARG A 155 -20.77 3.68 -5.81
N ARG A 156 -20.50 4.94 -6.14
CA ARG A 156 -19.40 5.73 -5.57
C ARG A 156 -19.60 6.04 -4.09
N PHE A 157 -18.50 6.04 -3.35
CA PHE A 157 -18.43 6.53 -1.98
C PHE A 157 -17.04 7.09 -1.67
N THR A 158 -16.97 7.99 -0.68
CA THR A 158 -15.70 8.54 -0.20
C THR A 158 -15.16 7.69 0.93
N ILE A 159 -13.89 7.30 0.84
CA ILE A 159 -13.17 6.56 1.86
C ILE A 159 -12.83 7.55 2.99
N THR A 160 -13.22 7.21 4.22
CA THR A 160 -12.82 8.01 5.39
C THR A 160 -11.31 7.89 5.61
N GLY A 161 -10.68 8.99 6.05
CA GLY A 161 -9.26 9.01 6.36
C GLY A 161 -8.86 7.88 7.31
N ARG A 162 -7.67 7.30 7.10
CA ARG A 162 -7.17 6.19 7.92
C ARG A 162 -7.21 6.56 9.41
N ARG A 163 -7.84 5.71 10.22
CA ARG A 163 -7.82 5.83 11.70
C ARG A 163 -6.44 5.52 12.29
N THR A 164 -5.64 4.71 11.59
CA THR A 164 -4.26 4.37 11.97
C THR A 164 -3.26 5.05 11.03
N SER A 165 -2.26 5.73 11.58
CA SER A 165 -1.16 6.30 10.79
C SER A 165 -0.29 5.20 10.19
N HIS A 166 -0.59 4.76 8.97
CA HIS A 166 0.22 3.80 8.22
C HIS A 166 0.88 4.48 7.01
N VAL A 167 2.20 4.34 6.89
CA VAL A 167 2.94 4.78 5.70
C VAL A 167 2.99 3.60 4.74
N ARG A 168 2.24 3.68 3.64
CA ARG A 168 2.34 2.70 2.54
C ARG A 168 3.80 2.67 2.09
N HIS A 169 4.37 1.48 1.88
CA HIS A 169 5.73 1.33 1.35
C HIS A 169 6.85 2.03 2.16
N ARG A 170 6.73 2.06 3.49
CA ARG A 170 7.72 2.70 4.38
C ARG A 170 9.17 2.25 4.12
N ALA A 171 9.40 0.96 3.85
CA ALA A 171 10.72 0.44 3.46
C ALA A 171 11.12 0.77 2.01
N LYS A 172 10.15 0.77 1.08
CA LYS A 172 10.40 1.08 -0.35
C LYS A 172 10.91 2.50 -0.56
N TYR A 173 10.39 3.48 0.18
CA TYR A 173 10.81 4.89 0.04
C TYR A 173 12.21 5.18 0.59
N LEU A 174 12.70 4.32 1.49
CA LEU A 174 14.05 4.38 2.01
C LEU A 174 15.08 3.72 1.09
N GLU A 175 14.71 2.60 0.45
CA GLU A 175 15.69 1.73 -0.20
C GLU A 175 15.50 1.57 -1.71
N VAL A 176 14.30 1.76 -2.24
CA VAL A 176 14.06 1.64 -3.69
C VAL A 176 14.20 3.00 -4.36
N PRO A 177 15.22 3.19 -5.22
CA PRO A 177 15.48 4.47 -5.86
C PRO A 177 14.36 4.83 -6.83
N MET A 178 13.82 6.04 -6.69
CA MET A 178 12.87 6.63 -7.63
C MET A 178 13.51 6.81 -9.02
N PRO A 179 12.72 6.84 -10.11
CA PRO A 179 13.21 7.24 -11.43
C PRO A 179 13.93 8.58 -11.35
N GLU A 180 14.98 8.77 -12.17
CA GLU A 180 15.84 9.96 -12.14
C GLU A 180 15.05 11.27 -12.32
N GLU A 181 13.98 11.22 -13.12
CA GLU A 181 13.05 12.32 -13.39
C GLU A 181 12.32 12.84 -12.14
N ARG A 182 12.15 11.99 -11.12
CA ARG A 182 11.46 12.30 -9.86
C ARG A 182 12.43 12.46 -8.68
N ALA A 183 13.73 12.33 -8.93
CA ALA A 183 14.75 12.45 -7.92
C ALA A 183 14.92 13.92 -7.48
N PHE A 184 15.30 14.13 -6.23
CA PHE A 184 15.60 15.48 -5.74
C PHE A 184 16.96 15.93 -6.27
N VAL A 185 16.98 17.02 -7.03
CA VAL A 185 18.21 17.62 -7.52
C VAL A 185 18.60 18.76 -6.59
N PHE A 186 19.70 18.57 -5.85
CA PHE A 186 20.28 19.65 -5.07
C PHE A 186 20.93 20.68 -6.01
N THR A 187 20.73 21.95 -5.70
CA THR A 187 21.28 23.07 -6.47
C THR A 187 21.99 24.06 -5.56
N CYS A 188 23.16 24.52 -5.98
CA CYS A 188 23.94 25.56 -5.32
C CYS A 188 24.28 26.64 -6.36
N ASN A 189 23.86 27.88 -6.12
CA ASN A 189 24.05 29.01 -7.03
C ASN A 189 23.59 28.72 -8.48
N GLY A 190 22.44 28.05 -8.63
CA GLY A 190 21.86 27.72 -9.94
C GLY A 190 22.52 26.55 -10.68
N ARG A 191 23.54 25.91 -10.10
CA ARG A 191 24.17 24.70 -10.64
C ARG A 191 23.81 23.47 -9.81
N ARG A 192 23.72 22.31 -10.46
CA ARG A 192 23.49 21.03 -9.77
C ARG A 192 24.66 20.73 -8.83
N PHE A 193 24.35 20.27 -7.63
CA PHE A 193 25.33 19.87 -6.61
C PHE A 193 25.21 18.38 -6.33
N GLY A 194 26.25 17.61 -6.66
CA GLY A 194 26.28 16.16 -6.43
C GLY A 194 25.25 15.36 -7.25
N PRO A 195 25.12 14.06 -6.97
CA PRO A 195 24.10 13.22 -7.58
C PRO A 195 22.69 13.56 -7.04
N PRO A 196 21.63 13.29 -7.80
CA PRO A 196 20.27 13.50 -7.32
C PRO A 196 19.91 12.46 -6.24
N ALA A 197 19.15 12.86 -5.23
CA ALA A 197 18.63 11.93 -4.23
C ALA A 197 17.40 11.20 -4.76
N ARG A 198 17.51 9.89 -4.92
CA ARG A 198 16.48 8.99 -5.44
C ARG A 198 15.72 8.29 -4.31
N THR A 199 16.21 8.36 -3.07
CA THR A 199 15.55 7.86 -1.86
C THR A 199 15.58 8.89 -0.73
N LEU A 200 14.73 8.72 0.29
CA LEU A 200 14.80 9.55 1.50
C LEU A 200 16.11 9.35 2.28
N LYS A 201 16.71 8.15 2.20
CA LYS A 201 18.02 7.85 2.81
C LYS A 201 19.14 8.63 2.12
N GLU A 202 19.16 8.61 0.78
CA GLU A 202 20.10 9.41 -0.01
C GLU A 202 19.90 10.92 0.24
N PHE A 203 18.66 11.38 0.34
CA PHE A 203 18.35 12.77 0.66
C PHE A 203 18.99 13.20 1.98
N VAL A 204 18.79 12.42 3.06
CA VAL A 204 19.38 12.70 4.38
C VAL A 204 20.91 12.68 4.33
N ALA A 205 21.50 11.71 3.62
CA ALA A 205 22.96 11.60 3.50
C ALA A 205 23.58 12.73 2.67
N LEU A 206 22.89 13.20 1.63
CA LEU A 206 23.38 14.25 0.73
C LEU A 206 23.17 15.65 1.33
N GLN A 207 22.06 15.91 2.04
CA GLN A 207 21.85 17.22 2.68
C GLN A 207 22.95 17.55 3.69
N ALA A 208 23.50 16.54 4.40
CA ALA A 208 24.57 16.74 5.38
C ALA A 208 25.89 17.19 4.73
N LYS A 209 26.04 16.99 3.41
CA LYS A 209 27.22 17.36 2.63
C LYS A 209 27.01 18.65 1.82
N LEU A 210 25.79 19.19 1.85
CA LEU A 210 25.42 20.36 1.05
C LEU A 210 25.96 21.64 1.71
N PRO A 211 26.51 22.60 0.95
CA PRO A 211 26.86 23.91 1.50
C PRO A 211 25.63 24.58 2.15
N THR A 212 25.82 25.18 3.32
CA THR A 212 24.72 25.80 4.09
C THR A 212 23.85 26.74 3.22
N PRO A 213 24.40 27.67 2.42
CA PRO A 213 23.57 28.58 1.62
C PRO A 213 22.66 27.87 0.61
N ALA A 214 23.08 26.71 0.09
CA ALA A 214 22.26 25.92 -0.82
C ALA A 214 21.11 25.21 -0.09
N LEU A 215 21.37 24.67 1.09
CA LEU A 215 20.35 24.04 1.93
C LEU A 215 19.29 25.05 2.34
N GLU A 216 19.72 26.23 2.80
CA GLU A 216 18.85 27.33 3.18
C GLU A 216 18.02 27.82 2.00
N GLY A 217 18.61 27.94 0.80
CA GLY A 217 17.91 28.33 -0.41
C GLY A 217 16.77 27.38 -0.78
N HIS A 218 16.97 26.06 -0.65
CA HIS A 218 15.92 25.07 -0.87
C HIS A 218 14.83 25.14 0.21
N ALA A 219 15.19 25.30 1.49
CA ALA A 219 14.23 25.46 2.58
C ALA A 219 13.37 26.74 2.43
N GLN A 220 13.97 27.86 2.02
CA GLN A 220 13.26 29.12 1.76
C GLN A 220 12.16 28.96 0.70
N ARG A 221 12.42 28.17 -0.34
CA ARG A 221 11.46 27.90 -1.43
C ARG A 221 10.42 26.82 -1.10
N GLY A 222 10.64 26.07 -0.02
CA GLY A 222 9.80 24.95 0.38
C GLY A 222 9.97 23.73 -0.53
N ASP A 223 11.16 23.55 -1.11
CA ASP A 223 11.42 22.52 -2.11
C ASP A 223 11.32 21.11 -1.51
N PHE A 224 11.70 20.93 -0.24
CA PHE A 224 11.73 19.61 0.40
C PHE A 224 10.33 19.10 0.71
N SER A 225 9.47 19.93 1.31
CA SER A 225 8.10 19.51 1.61
C SER A 225 7.29 19.24 0.33
N ARG A 226 7.52 20.02 -0.74
CA ARG A 226 6.90 19.80 -2.06
C ARG A 226 7.36 18.49 -2.68
N TRP A 227 8.66 18.21 -2.66
CA TRP A 227 9.19 16.94 -3.19
C TRP A 227 8.63 15.74 -2.44
N ILE A 228 8.64 15.78 -1.10
CA ILE A 228 8.13 14.68 -0.27
C ILE A 228 6.66 14.39 -0.56
N ARG A 229 5.84 15.46 -0.64
CA ARG A 229 4.42 15.34 -1.00
C ARG A 229 4.23 14.75 -2.39
N ASN A 230 4.85 15.35 -3.40
CA ASN A 230 4.52 15.06 -4.79
C ASN A 230 5.13 13.74 -5.28
N VAL A 231 6.28 13.32 -4.72
CA VAL A 231 6.99 12.11 -5.15
C VAL A 231 6.64 10.91 -4.28
N PHE A 232 6.54 11.08 -2.96
CA PHE A 232 6.29 9.97 -2.04
C PHE A 232 4.83 9.90 -1.56
N GLY A 233 4.02 10.94 -1.76
CA GLY A 233 2.64 10.98 -1.26
C GLY A 233 2.54 10.98 0.27
N ASP A 234 3.63 11.25 0.97
CA ASP A 234 3.69 11.21 2.43
C ASP A 234 3.25 12.55 3.03
N GLU A 235 1.94 12.82 3.00
CA GLU A 235 1.38 14.10 3.46
C GLU A 235 1.74 14.42 4.93
N PRO A 236 1.67 13.47 5.88
CA PRO A 236 2.07 13.77 7.26
C PRO A 236 3.55 14.14 7.40
N LEU A 237 4.45 13.53 6.63
CA LEU A 237 5.86 13.95 6.60
C LEU A 237 6.03 15.31 5.94
N ALA A 238 5.36 15.54 4.81
CA ALA A 238 5.42 16.80 4.10
C ALA A 238 4.96 17.97 4.97
N VAL A 239 3.92 17.79 5.79
CA VAL A 239 3.47 18.79 6.77
C VAL A 239 4.54 19.06 7.83
N LYS A 240 5.17 18.02 8.40
CA LYS A 240 6.26 18.20 9.38
C LYS A 240 7.48 18.90 8.77
N ILE A 241 7.87 18.55 7.55
CA ILE A 241 9.01 19.19 6.87
C ILE A 241 8.67 20.64 6.50
N ARG A 242 7.44 20.92 6.07
CA ARG A 242 6.96 22.29 5.85
C ARG A 242 7.02 23.13 7.12
N GLN A 243 6.73 22.52 8.27
CA GLN A 243 6.87 23.17 9.57
C GLN A 243 8.32 23.57 9.84
N VAL A 244 9.27 22.66 9.60
CA VAL A 244 10.71 22.93 9.71
C VAL A 244 11.15 24.05 8.76
N GLU A 245 10.74 23.99 7.49
CA GLU A 245 11.04 25.04 6.49
C GLU A 245 10.47 26.40 6.90
N ARG A 246 9.30 26.44 7.54
CA ARG A 246 8.71 27.68 8.09
C ARG A 246 9.49 28.19 9.29
N ASP A 247 9.82 27.31 10.23
CA ASP A 247 10.52 27.67 11.46
C ASP A 247 11.92 28.20 11.15
N PHE A 248 12.57 27.67 10.10
CA PHE A 248 13.83 28.20 9.58
C PHE A 248 13.67 29.62 9.05
N ARG A 249 12.65 29.87 8.22
CA ARG A 249 12.37 31.19 7.64
C ARG A 249 12.10 32.25 8.70
N GLU A 250 11.53 31.85 9.81
CA GLU A 250 11.24 32.71 10.95
C GLU A 250 12.40 32.81 11.95
N GLY A 251 13.56 32.20 11.66
CA GLY A 251 14.75 32.23 12.51
C GLY A 251 14.61 31.43 13.81
N ARG A 252 13.62 30.53 13.91
CA ARG A 252 13.33 29.74 15.11
C ARG A 252 14.19 28.49 15.23
N ILE A 253 14.90 28.08 14.17
CA ILE A 253 15.82 26.95 14.18
C ILE A 253 17.19 27.34 13.63
N ALA A 254 18.24 26.99 14.38
CA ALA A 254 19.63 27.27 14.02
C ALA A 254 20.25 26.17 13.16
N ASN A 255 19.87 24.90 13.37
CA ASN A 255 20.39 23.76 12.62
C ASN A 255 19.32 23.17 11.70
N LEU A 256 19.27 23.67 10.47
CA LEU A 256 18.32 23.22 9.45
C LEU A 256 18.51 21.75 9.06
N ALA A 257 19.76 21.29 8.88
CA ALA A 257 20.04 19.93 8.44
C ALA A 257 19.54 18.88 9.44
N GLU A 258 19.82 19.10 10.73
CA GLU A 258 19.36 18.23 11.82
C GLU A 258 17.83 18.26 11.96
N SER A 259 17.24 19.46 11.87
CA SER A 259 15.79 19.64 11.95
C SER A 259 15.04 19.00 10.78
N LEU A 260 15.66 18.90 9.60
CA LEU A 260 15.11 18.17 8.45
C LEU A 260 15.27 16.65 8.59
N ALA A 261 16.39 16.18 9.15
CA ALA A 261 16.66 14.75 9.35
C ALA A 261 15.74 14.15 10.42
N ALA A 262 15.47 14.87 11.52
CA ALA A 262 14.76 14.32 12.67
C ALA A 262 13.33 13.81 12.34
N PRO A 263 12.46 14.54 11.62
CA PRO A 263 11.15 14.03 11.21
C PRO A 263 11.23 12.79 10.31
N ILE A 264 12.25 12.72 9.44
CA ILE A 264 12.48 11.59 8.54
C ILE A 264 12.92 10.37 9.37
N HIS A 265 13.92 10.54 10.25
CA HIS A 265 14.40 9.49 11.15
C HIS A 265 13.29 8.96 12.07
N GLN A 266 12.54 9.85 12.70
CA GLN A 266 11.44 9.47 13.60
C GLN A 266 10.36 8.67 12.88
N ARG A 267 10.02 9.07 11.65
CA ARG A 267 8.94 8.43 10.88
C ARG A 267 9.37 7.10 10.25
N TYR A 268 10.64 6.99 9.89
CA TYR A 268 11.17 5.84 9.14
C TYR A 268 12.10 4.92 9.94
N GLN A 269 12.42 5.27 11.20
CA GLN A 269 13.34 4.52 12.07
C GLN A 269 14.70 4.26 11.41
N LEU A 270 15.22 5.23 10.66
CA LEU A 270 16.58 5.17 10.15
C LEU A 270 17.54 5.11 11.35
N GLN A 271 18.28 4.00 11.49
CA GLN A 271 19.39 3.93 12.43
C GLN A 271 20.44 4.96 12.00
N GLN A 272 20.93 5.73 12.97
CA GLN A 272 21.98 6.75 12.78
C GLN A 272 23.27 6.14 12.25
#